data_AF-A0A2A2Y4W3-F1
#
_entry.id   AF-A0A2A2Y4W3-F1
#
_cell.length_a   1.000
_cell.length_b   1.000
_cell.length_c   1.000
_cell.angle_alpha   90.00
_cell.angle_beta   90.00
_cell.angle_gamma   90.00
#
_symmetry.space_group_name_H-M   'P 1'
#
loop_
_entity.id
_entity.type
_entity.pdbx_description
1 polymer ?
#
loop_
_entity_poly.entity_id
_entity_poly.type
_entity_poly.pdbx_seq_one_letter_code
_entity_poly.pdbx_strand_id
1 'polypeptide(L)'
;MANQPSEWESSKMLSKAILHDRTMRRKLLGWAALLMLALFAIGLWVIQTWLAQSLLRFTLWWLGCAVYTGVVMLFAFYDALRAVREEREKFEQE
;
A
#
# COMPACT_ATOMS: atom_id res chain seq x y z
N MET A 1 26.38 -18.48 23.25
CA MET A 1 26.36 -17.88 21.90
C MET A 1 24.92 -17.49 21.63
N ALA A 2 24.64 -16.20 21.46
CA ALA A 2 23.26 -15.74 21.25
C ALA A 2 22.70 -16.38 19.98
N ASN A 3 21.56 -17.06 20.09
CA ASN A 3 20.85 -17.66 18.96
C ASN A 3 20.33 -16.51 18.09
N GLN A 4 21.01 -16.23 16.98
CA GLN A 4 20.58 -15.22 16.01
C GLN A 4 19.19 -15.63 15.51
N PRO A 5 18.18 -14.75 15.55
CA PRO A 5 16.85 -15.09 15.04
C PRO A 5 16.97 -15.44 13.55
N SER A 6 16.34 -16.54 13.14
CA SER A 6 16.32 -16.96 11.73
C SER A 6 15.77 -15.83 10.84
N GLU A 7 16.20 -15.76 9.57
CA GLU A 7 15.72 -14.74 8.63
C GLU A 7 14.20 -14.64 8.58
N TRP A 8 13.50 -15.78 8.69
CA TRP A 8 12.04 -15.86 8.74
C TRP A 8 11.44 -15.15 9.96
N GLU A 9 12.03 -15.32 11.15
CA GLU A 9 11.59 -14.60 12.36
C GLU A 9 11.91 -13.10 12.25
N SER A 10 13.04 -12.75 11.64
CA SER A 10 13.42 -11.35 11.40
C SER A 10 12.43 -10.68 10.43
N SER A 11 12.05 -11.34 9.32
CA SER A 11 11.05 -10.82 8.37
C SER A 11 9.67 -10.67 9.00
N LYS A 12 9.24 -11.62 9.84
CA LYS A 12 7.97 -11.53 10.59
C LYS A 12 8.00 -10.42 11.62
N MET A 13 9.11 -10.25 12.33
CA MET A 13 9.28 -9.20 13.34
C MET A 13 9.31 -7.82 12.69
N LEU A 14 9.99 -7.67 11.56
CA LEU A 14 10.01 -6.44 10.76
C LEU A 14 8.62 -6.12 10.19
N SER A 15 7.92 -7.13 9.68
CA SER A 15 6.53 -6.99 9.23
C SER A 15 5.62 -6.55 10.38
N LYS A 16 5.72 -7.19 11.56
CA LYS A 16 4.98 -6.79 12.76
C LYS A 16 5.30 -5.36 13.19
N ALA A 17 6.58 -4.97 13.20
CA ALA A 17 7.02 -3.64 13.62
C ALA A 17 6.52 -2.55 12.66
N ILE A 18 6.65 -2.75 11.34
CA ILE A 18 6.12 -1.83 10.32
C ILE A 18 4.60 -1.75 10.40
N LEU A 19 3.93 -2.88 10.65
CA LEU A 19 2.49 -2.88 10.83
C LEU A 19 2.06 -2.20 12.14
N HIS A 20 2.87 -2.17 13.21
CA HIS A 20 2.43 -1.65 14.50
C HIS A 20 2.47 -0.12 14.59
N ASP A 21 3.40 0.53 13.90
CA ASP A 21 3.49 1.98 13.93
C ASP A 21 2.45 2.64 12.99
N ARG A 22 1.46 3.31 13.60
CA ARG A 22 0.41 4.08 12.91
C ARG A 22 0.98 5.17 12.02
N THR A 23 2.11 5.76 12.39
CA THR A 23 2.75 6.85 11.62
C THR A 23 3.39 6.28 10.36
N MET A 24 4.09 5.15 10.50
CA MET A 24 4.73 4.46 9.38
C MET A 24 3.70 3.92 8.38
N ARG A 25 2.61 3.29 8.86
CA ARG A 25 1.49 2.84 8.02
C ARG A 25 0.89 3.97 7.19
N ARG A 26 0.54 5.09 7.82
CA ARG A 26 -0.05 6.24 7.12
C ARG A 26 0.91 6.88 6.13
N LYS A 27 2.21 6.93 6.45
CA LYS A 27 3.25 7.42 5.54
C LYS A 27 3.37 6.52 4.31
N LEU A 28 3.40 5.19 4.50
CA LEU A 28 3.41 4.21 3.41
C LEU A 28 2.17 4.34 2.53
N LEU A 29 0.98 4.47 3.12
CA LEU A 29 -0.26 4.66 2.39
C LEU A 29 -0.25 5.98 1.57
N GLY A 30 0.27 7.06 2.16
CA GLY A 30 0.45 8.34 1.48
C GLY A 30 1.41 8.25 0.28
N TRP A 31 2.55 7.58 0.44
CA TRP A 31 3.48 7.33 -0.68
C TRP A 31 2.85 6.45 -1.75
N ALA A 32 2.09 5.41 -1.36
CA ALA A 32 1.41 4.54 -2.29
C ALA A 32 0.34 5.29 -3.12
N ALA A 33 -0.40 6.20 -2.47
CA ALA A 33 -1.36 7.07 -3.14
C ALA A 33 -0.68 8.08 -4.08
N LEU A 34 0.43 8.70 -3.66
CA LEU A 34 1.23 9.58 -4.53
C LEU A 34 1.74 8.84 -5.77
N LEU A 35 2.24 7.61 -5.60
CA LEU A 35 2.66 6.76 -6.71
C LEU A 35 1.48 6.45 -7.66
N MET A 36 0.28 6.21 -7.11
CA MET A 36 -0.93 6.01 -7.91
C MET A 36 -1.22 7.23 -8.79
N LEU A 37 -1.19 8.43 -8.21
CA LEU A 37 -1.40 9.67 -8.94
C LEU A 37 -0.34 9.88 -10.02
N ALA A 38 0.93 9.58 -9.71
CA ALA A 38 2.01 9.66 -10.68
C ALA A 38 1.80 8.70 -11.86
N LEU A 39 1.40 7.45 -11.62
CA LEU A 39 1.10 6.47 -12.67
C LEU A 39 -0.06 6.93 -13.55
N PHE A 40 -1.11 7.51 -12.97
CA PHE A 40 -2.22 8.10 -13.72
C PHE A 40 -1.76 9.28 -14.60
N ALA A 41 -0.99 10.21 -14.04
CA ALA A 41 -0.44 11.35 -14.76
C ALA A 41 0.44 10.90 -15.93
N ILE A 42 1.30 9.90 -15.72
CA ILE A 42 2.14 9.31 -16.76
C ILE A 42 1.26 8.70 -17.86
N GLY A 43 0.29 7.87 -17.47
CA GLY A 43 -0.64 7.21 -18.39
C GLY A 43 -1.44 8.19 -19.26
N LEU A 44 -1.88 9.31 -18.68
CA LEU A 44 -2.69 10.32 -19.38
C LEU A 44 -1.87 11.30 -20.22
N TRP A 45 -0.74 11.77 -19.72
CA TRP A 45 -0.04 12.89 -20.35
C TRP A 45 1.24 12.48 -21.08
N VAL A 46 1.98 11.51 -20.55
CA VAL A 46 3.32 11.19 -21.04
C VAL A 46 3.26 10.12 -22.11
N ILE A 47 2.54 9.03 -21.84
CA ILE A 47 2.55 7.83 -22.69
C ILE A 47 1.23 7.57 -23.41
N GLN A 48 0.30 8.53 -23.41
CA GLN A 48 -1.03 8.37 -24.02
C GLN A 48 -0.97 7.96 -25.50
N THR A 49 -0.13 8.61 -26.29
CA THR A 49 0.02 8.30 -27.72
C THR A 49 0.60 6.92 -27.95
N TRP A 50 1.51 6.45 -27.08
CA TRP A 50 2.08 5.11 -27.14
C TRP A 50 1.07 4.02 -26.71
N LEU A 51 0.23 4.31 -25.71
CA LEU A 51 -0.89 3.44 -25.31
C LEU A 51 -1.90 3.30 -26.44
N ALA A 52 -2.24 4.39 -27.12
CA ALA A 52 -3.27 4.42 -28.16
C ALA A 52 -2.91 3.57 -29.41
N GLN A 53 -1.63 3.23 -29.60
CA GLN A 53 -1.18 2.41 -30.72
C GLN A 53 -1.58 0.93 -30.62
N SER A 54 -1.94 0.43 -29.44
CA SER A 54 -2.29 -0.98 -29.25
C SER A 54 -3.28 -1.17 -28.11
N LEU A 55 -4.40 -1.81 -28.42
CA LEU A 55 -5.42 -2.15 -27.43
C LEU A 55 -4.82 -2.96 -26.26
N LEU A 56 -3.89 -3.89 -26.55
CA LEU A 56 -3.23 -4.70 -25.52
C LEU A 56 -2.41 -3.84 -24.54
N ARG A 57 -1.62 -2.89 -25.04
CA ARG A 57 -0.83 -1.98 -24.21
C ARG A 57 -1.72 -1.12 -23.33
N PHE A 58 -2.80 -0.59 -23.93
CA PHE A 58 -3.80 0.18 -23.22
C PHE A 58 -4.42 -0.65 -22.08
N THR A 59 -4.91 -1.85 -22.38
CA THR A 59 -5.55 -2.71 -21.38
C THR A 59 -4.59 -3.14 -20.28
N LEU A 60 -3.34 -3.52 -20.61
CA LEU A 60 -2.37 -3.97 -19.62
C LEU A 60 -1.97 -2.85 -18.66
N TRP A 61 -1.74 -1.64 -19.18
CA TRP A 61 -1.41 -0.48 -18.36
C TRP A 61 -2.55 -0.14 -17.39
N TRP A 62 -3.77 0.02 -17.91
CA TRP A 62 -4.92 0.39 -17.11
C TRP A 62 -5.36 -0.70 -16.14
N LEU A 63 -5.25 -1.97 -16.52
CA LEU A 63 -5.48 -3.09 -15.62
C LEU A 63 -4.46 -3.09 -14.49
N GLY A 64 -3.18 -2.85 -14.79
CA GLY A 64 -2.13 -2.70 -13.77
C GLY A 64 -2.44 -1.57 -12.78
N CYS A 65 -2.85 -0.40 -13.29
CA CYS A 65 -3.30 0.71 -12.46
C CYS A 65 -4.50 0.32 -11.58
N ALA A 66 -5.52 -0.33 -12.15
CA ALA A 66 -6.71 -0.76 -11.42
C ALA A 66 -6.40 -1.76 -10.31
N VAL A 67 -5.54 -2.75 -10.58
CA VAL A 67 -5.08 -3.72 -9.58
C VAL A 67 -4.32 -3.03 -8.46
N TYR A 68 -3.39 -2.14 -8.80
CA TYR A 68 -2.63 -1.38 -7.81
C TYR A 68 -3.54 -0.51 -6.93
N THR A 69 -4.49 0.20 -7.53
CA THR A 69 -5.52 0.96 -6.80
C THR A 69 -6.31 0.06 -5.85
N GLY A 70 -6.71 -1.14 -6.30
CA GLY A 70 -7.39 -2.13 -5.46
C GLY A 70 -6.56 -2.54 -4.25
N VAL A 71 -5.26 -2.81 -4.44
CA VAL A 71 -4.33 -3.14 -3.34
C VAL A 71 -4.23 -1.97 -2.35
N VAL A 72 -4.01 -0.75 -2.83
CA VAL A 72 -3.93 0.45 -1.97
C VAL A 72 -5.23 0.65 -1.18
N MET A 73 -6.38 0.42 -1.81
CA MET A 73 -7.69 0.51 -1.16
C MET A 73 -7.86 -0.53 -0.06
N LEU A 74 -7.42 -1.77 -0.27
CA LEU A 74 -7.41 -2.81 0.76
C LEU A 74 -6.52 -2.43 1.95
N PHE A 75 -5.33 -1.88 1.68
CA PHE A 75 -4.45 -1.39 2.74
C PHE A 75 -5.06 -0.22 3.51
N ALA A 76 -5.74 0.70 2.81
CA ALA A 76 -6.43 1.83 3.44
C ALA A 76 -7.59 1.34 4.33
N PHE A 77 -8.33 0.34 3.86
CA PHE A 77 -9.42 -0.26 4.63
C PHE A 77 -8.91 -0.96 5.90
N TYR A 78 -7.82 -1.73 5.77
CA TYR A 78 -7.17 -2.35 6.92
C TYR A 78 -6.64 -1.29 7.91
N ASP A 79 -6.05 -0.21 7.41
CA ASP A 79 -5.57 0.92 8.23
C ASP A 79 -6.71 1.53 9.05
N ALA A 80 -7.87 1.74 8.42
CA ALA A 80 -9.07 2.27 9.05
C ALA A 80 -9.63 1.33 10.12
N LEU A 81 -9.79 0.04 9.82
CA LEU A 81 -10.27 -0.95 10.78
C LEU A 81 -9.38 -1.02 12.03
N ARG A 82 -8.06 -0.94 11.81
CA ARG A 82 -7.10 -0.98 12.91
C ARG A 82 -7.10 0.31 13.73
N ALA A 83 -7.29 1.46 13.10
CA ALA A 83 -7.48 2.72 13.82
C ALA A 83 -8.73 2.68 14.71
N VAL A 84 -9.85 2.12 14.21
CA VAL A 84 -11.07 1.95 15.02
C VAL A 84 -10.83 1.02 16.21
N ARG A 85 -10.08 -0.08 16.02
CA ARG A 85 -9.72 -0.99 17.11
C ARG A 85 -8.86 -0.32 18.18
N GLU A 86 -7.84 0.45 17.77
CA GLU A 86 -6.99 1.23 18.68
C GLU A 86 -7.80 2.25 19.49
N GLU A 87 -8.83 2.86 18.90
CA GLU A 87 -9.71 3.80 19.61
C GLU A 87 -10.64 3.07 20.60
N ARG A 88 -11.22 1.92 20.23
CA ARG A 88 -12.02 1.10 21.15
C ARG A 88 -11.24 0.63 22.37
N GLU A 89 -10.00 0.16 22.18
CA GLU A 89 -9.14 -0.30 23.28
C GLU A 89 -8.80 0.83 24.27
N LYS A 90 -8.80 2.10 23.84
CA LYS A 90 -8.60 3.25 24.74
C LYS A 90 -9.83 3.53 25.59
N PHE A 91 -11.03 3.43 25.02
CA PHE A 91 -12.28 3.66 25.75
C PHE A 91 -12.59 2.57 26.78
N GLU A 92 -12.08 1.34 26.62
CA GLU A 92 -12.24 0.27 27.63
C GLU A 92 -11.27 0.39 28.82
N GLN A 93 -10.24 1.24 28.73
CA GLN A 93 -9.26 1.46 29.79
C GLN A 93 -9.54 2.70 30.66
N GLU A 94 -10.49 3.56 30.25
CA GLU A 94 -11.03 4.68 31.03
C GLU A 94 -12.25 4.23 31.87
#